data_AF-A0A7Z9JDD8-F1
#
_entry.id   AF-A0A7Z9JDD8-F1
#
_cell.length_a   1.000
_cell.length_b   1.000
_cell.length_c   1.000
_cell.angle_alpha   90.00
_cell.angle_beta   90.00
_cell.angle_gamma   90.00
#
_symmetry.space_group_name_H-M   'P 1'
#
loop_
_entity.id
_entity.type
_entity.pdbx_description
1 polymer ?
#
loop_
_entity_poly.entity_id
_entity_poly.type
_entity_poly.pdbx_seq_one_letter_code
_entity_poly.pdbx_strand_id
1 'polypeptide(L)'
;MTHVTMVPAYLINDNGELTITIYNLLEPGPNFYYKGTMRFDKDGIQLLYRVGNFESNFFRAVLVLLIKLSFLAALAIAASTFLSFPVACMITLTVFASATLSPYLSQSLEYYFPPSTSDFDFSNIAVTLQWAFEHTVHAIASAMVFCLNGFGAQRPTNELVNGMLVSWGTVFKGFITIGFIWSGSALLLGSFVLKKRQLAIYSGKG
;
A
#
# COMPACT_ATOMS: atom_id res chain seq x y z
N MET A 1 -17.73 -1.22 -12.17
CA MET A 1 -17.62 -1.71 -13.55
C MET A 1 -16.74 -0.74 -14.30
N THR A 2 -15.57 -1.17 -14.75
CA THR A 2 -14.66 -0.37 -15.58
C THR A 2 -15.14 -0.47 -17.03
N HIS A 3 -15.40 0.67 -17.67
CA HIS A 3 -15.74 0.71 -19.09
C HIS A 3 -14.45 0.75 -19.90
N VAL A 4 -14.25 -0.23 -20.78
CA VAL A 4 -13.06 -0.31 -21.63
C VAL A 4 -13.51 -0.18 -23.08
N THR A 5 -12.94 0.81 -23.78
CA THR A 5 -13.20 1.04 -25.20
C THR A 5 -11.88 0.99 -25.95
N MET A 6 -11.86 0.24 -27.04
CA MET A 6 -10.72 0.22 -27.96
C MET A 6 -10.69 1.53 -28.74
N VAL A 7 -9.60 2.29 -28.61
CA VAL A 7 -9.37 3.51 -29.39
C VAL A 7 -8.51 3.13 -30.60
N PRO A 8 -8.99 3.33 -31.84
CA PRO A 8 -8.19 3.10 -33.03
C PRO A 8 -6.92 3.94 -33.06
N ALA A 9 -5.81 3.36 -33.49
CA ALA A 9 -4.50 4.04 -33.51
C ALA A 9 -4.46 5.25 -34.45
N TYR A 10 -5.31 5.30 -35.47
CA TYR A 10 -5.37 6.42 -36.41
C TYR A 10 -5.90 7.73 -35.78
N LEU A 11 -6.46 7.68 -34.57
CA LEU A 11 -6.89 8.87 -33.83
C LEU A 11 -5.75 9.56 -33.07
N ILE A 12 -4.56 8.94 -33.04
CA ILE A 12 -3.35 9.53 -32.45
C ILE A 12 -2.71 10.42 -33.51
N ASN A 13 -2.42 11.67 -33.16
CA ASN A 13 -1.80 12.61 -34.10
C ASN A 13 -0.32 12.25 -34.38
N ASP A 14 0.29 12.90 -35.38
CA ASP A 14 1.70 12.68 -35.75
C ASP A 14 2.69 13.02 -34.60
N ASN A 15 2.25 13.82 -33.63
CA ASN A 15 3.02 14.16 -32.43
C ASN A 15 2.88 13.10 -31.31
N GLY A 16 2.10 12.03 -31.52
CA GLY A 16 1.87 10.96 -30.53
C GLY A 16 0.84 11.30 -29.46
N GLU A 17 0.04 12.34 -29.67
CA GLU A 17 -0.96 12.83 -28.73
C GLU A 17 -2.36 12.36 -29.11
N LEU A 18 -3.15 11.98 -28.09
CA LEU A 18 -4.56 11.66 -28.20
C LEU A 18 -5.35 12.63 -27.32
N THR A 19 -6.24 13.43 -27.92
CA THR A 19 -7.12 14.34 -27.18
C THR A 19 -8.47 13.66 -26.94
N ILE A 20 -8.84 13.49 -25.67
CA ILE A 20 -10.14 12.95 -25.24
C ILE A 20 -10.91 14.07 -24.54
N THR A 21 -12.08 14.40 -25.08
CA THR A 21 -12.99 15.38 -24.46
C THR A 21 -14.18 14.64 -23.85
N ILE A 22 -14.40 14.86 -22.54
CA ILE A 22 -15.51 14.24 -21.81
C ILE A 22 -16.55 15.31 -21.52
N TYR A 23 -17.78 15.07 -21.99
CA TYR A 23 -18.91 15.97 -21.75
C TYR A 23 -19.82 15.38 -20.67
N ASN A 24 -20.14 16.18 -19.64
CA ASN A 24 -21.19 15.85 -18.69
C ASN A 24 -22.53 16.33 -19.24
N LEU A 25 -23.38 15.39 -19.68
CA LEU A 25 -24.71 15.68 -20.25
C LEU A 25 -25.81 15.81 -19.17
N LEU A 26 -25.45 16.03 -17.91
CA LEU A 26 -26.43 16.20 -16.83
C LEU A 26 -27.24 17.49 -17.02
N GLU A 27 -28.54 17.34 -17.23
CA GLU A 27 -29.52 18.42 -17.15
C GLU A 27 -30.10 18.47 -15.72
N PRO A 28 -29.73 19.46 -14.88
CA PRO A 28 -30.28 19.56 -13.54
C PRO A 28 -31.78 19.91 -13.61
N GLY A 29 -32.60 19.20 -12.82
CA GLY A 29 -34.03 19.48 -12.71
C GLY A 29 -34.31 20.88 -12.13
N PRO A 30 -35.50 21.46 -12.35
CA PRO A 30 -35.82 22.86 -12.04
C PRO A 30 -35.63 23.27 -10.56
N ASN A 31 -35.53 22.30 -9.63
CA ASN A 31 -35.36 22.54 -8.20
C ASN A 31 -33.95 22.22 -7.67
N PHE A 32 -33.00 21.80 -8.52
CA PHE A 32 -31.64 21.40 -8.10
C PHE A 32 -30.60 22.38 -8.64
N TYR A 33 -29.95 23.13 -7.74
CA TYR A 33 -28.88 24.10 -8.06
C TYR A 33 -27.47 23.48 -8.15
N TYR A 34 -27.32 22.17 -7.97
CA TYR A 34 -26.00 21.54 -8.03
C TYR A 34 -25.51 21.44 -9.48
N LYS A 35 -24.35 22.03 -9.78
CA LYS A 35 -23.61 21.75 -11.01
C LYS A 35 -23.23 20.27 -10.99
N GLY A 36 -23.52 19.52 -12.06
CA GLY A 36 -23.04 18.15 -12.20
C GLY A 36 -21.53 18.11 -12.13
N THR A 37 -20.97 17.72 -10.98
CA THR A 37 -19.53 17.58 -10.81
C THR A 37 -19.10 16.20 -11.28
N MET A 38 -18.02 16.17 -12.08
CA MET A 38 -17.39 14.95 -12.53
C MET A 38 -16.03 14.87 -11.82
N ARG A 39 -15.84 13.83 -11.00
CA ARG A 39 -14.60 13.60 -10.28
C ARG A 39 -13.95 12.35 -10.84
N PHE A 40 -12.71 12.49 -11.27
CA PHE A 40 -11.85 11.38 -11.63
C PHE A 40 -10.85 11.17 -10.51
N ASP A 41 -10.71 9.92 -10.07
CA ASP A 41 -9.58 9.55 -9.23
C ASP A 41 -8.28 9.69 -10.03
N LYS A 42 -7.14 9.76 -9.35
CA LYS A 42 -5.81 9.93 -9.96
C LYS A 42 -5.54 8.94 -11.11
N ASP A 43 -6.10 7.73 -10.99
CA ASP A 43 -5.96 6.63 -11.94
C ASP A 43 -7.30 6.31 -12.65
N GLY A 44 -8.27 7.23 -12.63
CA GLY A 44 -9.64 7.01 -13.12
C GLY A 44 -9.79 7.00 -14.64
N ILE A 45 -8.87 7.63 -15.38
CA ILE A 45 -8.80 7.57 -16.85
C ILE A 45 -7.40 7.09 -17.23
N GLN A 46 -7.33 5.98 -17.98
CA GLN A 46 -6.08 5.38 -18.40
C GLN A 46 -6.10 5.06 -19.89
N LEU A 47 -5.02 5.42 -20.58
CA LEU A 47 -4.75 4.98 -21.95
C LEU A 47 -3.75 3.83 -21.89
N LEU A 48 -4.19 2.64 -22.27
CA LEU A 48 -3.38 1.43 -22.24
C LEU A 48 -3.00 1.03 -23.66
N TYR A 49 -1.74 0.63 -23.84
CA TYR A 49 -1.24 0.10 -25.10
C TYR A 49 -0.48 -1.21 -24.86
N ARG A 50 -0.35 -2.04 -25.89
CA ARG A 50 0.33 -3.32 -25.79
C ARG A 50 1.84 -3.11 -25.78
N VAL A 51 2.49 -3.44 -24.66
CA VAL A 51 3.95 -3.28 -24.50
C VAL A 51 4.74 -4.57 -24.76
N GLY A 52 4.13 -5.75 -24.56
CA GLY A 52 4.86 -7.02 -24.71
C GLY A 52 4.05 -8.26 -24.39
N ASN A 53 4.73 -9.41 -24.26
CA ASN A 53 4.10 -10.73 -24.06
C ASN A 53 3.68 -10.99 -22.60
N PHE A 54 2.64 -11.81 -22.44
CA PHE A 54 2.11 -12.18 -21.12
C PHE A 54 3.12 -12.97 -20.28
N GLU A 55 3.81 -13.94 -20.87
CA GLU A 55 4.73 -14.83 -20.15
C GLU A 55 5.88 -14.08 -19.46
N SER A 56 6.50 -13.12 -20.15
CA SER A 56 7.56 -12.28 -19.56
C SER A 56 7.00 -11.42 -18.42
N ASN A 57 5.78 -10.92 -18.54
CA ASN A 57 5.12 -10.15 -17.49
C ASN A 57 4.77 -11.03 -16.27
N PHE A 58 4.27 -12.25 -16.52
CA PHE A 58 3.99 -13.25 -15.50
C PHE A 58 5.24 -13.59 -14.69
N PHE A 59 6.37 -13.82 -15.36
CA PHE A 59 7.65 -14.06 -14.69
C PHE A 59 8.05 -12.90 -13.76
N ARG A 60 7.91 -11.65 -14.21
CA ARG A 60 8.18 -10.47 -13.37
C ARG A 60 7.25 -10.38 -12.17
N ALA A 61 5.97 -10.70 -12.34
CA ALA A 61 5.01 -10.75 -11.23
C ALA A 61 5.42 -11.81 -10.19
N VAL A 62 5.82 -13.00 -10.64
CA VAL A 62 6.32 -14.08 -9.77
C VAL A 62 7.58 -13.66 -9.02
N LEU A 63 8.53 -12.97 -9.66
CA LEU A 63 9.73 -12.45 -8.98
C LEU A 63 9.37 -11.49 -7.84
N VAL A 64 8.42 -10.58 -8.04
CA VAL A 64 7.96 -9.68 -6.98
C VAL A 64 7.34 -10.46 -5.83
N LEU A 65 6.53 -11.50 -6.13
CA LEU A 65 5.96 -12.35 -5.10
C LEU A 65 7.03 -13.12 -4.30
N LEU A 66 8.07 -13.62 -4.95
CA LEU A 66 9.19 -14.29 -4.27
C LEU A 66 9.94 -13.33 -3.34
N ILE A 67 10.15 -12.08 -3.75
CA ILE A 67 10.74 -11.03 -2.90
C ILE A 67 9.84 -10.74 -1.68
N LYS A 68 8.52 -10.72 -1.86
CA LYS A 68 7.58 -10.56 -0.74
C LYS A 68 7.64 -11.75 0.23
N LEU A 69 7.77 -12.97 -0.30
CA LEU A 69 7.93 -14.17 0.52
C LEU A 69 9.27 -14.20 1.26
N SER A 70 10.37 -13.71 0.67
CA SER A 70 11.66 -13.66 1.35
C SER A 70 11.65 -12.73 2.57
N PHE A 71 10.95 -11.60 2.47
CA PHE A 71 10.70 -10.74 3.64
C PHE A 71 9.93 -11.47 4.73
N LEU A 72 8.87 -12.18 4.35
CA LEU A 72 8.04 -12.90 5.30
C LEU A 72 8.82 -14.03 6.00
N ALA A 73 9.70 -14.71 5.27
CA ALA A 73 10.63 -15.68 5.83
C ALA A 73 11.66 -15.03 6.78
N ALA A 74 12.26 -13.90 6.40
CA ALA A 74 13.18 -13.15 7.25
C ALA A 74 12.54 -12.70 8.56
N LEU A 75 11.29 -12.23 8.51
CA LEU A 75 10.51 -11.87 9.68
C LEU A 75 10.24 -13.08 10.59
N ALA A 76 9.85 -14.22 10.03
CA ALA A 76 9.62 -15.44 10.79
C ALA A 76 10.90 -15.94 11.49
N ILE A 77 12.03 -15.89 10.77
CA ILE A 77 13.35 -16.22 11.33
C ILE A 77 13.68 -15.27 12.49
N ALA A 78 13.53 -13.96 12.29
CA ALA A 78 13.77 -12.98 13.35
C ALA A 78 12.89 -13.21 14.59
N ALA A 79 11.58 -13.45 14.41
CA ALA A 79 10.64 -13.72 15.49
C ALA A 79 11.00 -15.01 16.25
N SER A 80 11.44 -16.06 15.55
CA SER A 80 11.84 -17.34 16.16
C SER A 80 13.05 -17.23 17.11
N THR A 81 13.81 -16.13 17.07
CA THR A 81 14.96 -15.92 17.96
C THR A 81 14.57 -15.65 19.42
N PHE A 82 13.34 -15.19 19.66
CA PHE A 82 12.84 -14.86 21.01
C PHE A 82 11.44 -15.35 21.32
N LEU A 83 10.67 -15.81 20.32
CA LEU A 83 9.38 -16.46 20.52
C LEU A 83 9.45 -17.97 20.22
N SER A 84 8.44 -18.71 20.70
CA SER A 84 8.24 -20.09 20.29
C SER A 84 7.80 -20.17 18.81
N PHE A 85 8.08 -21.30 18.17
CA PHE A 85 7.76 -21.53 16.77
C PHE A 85 6.29 -21.22 16.40
N PRO A 86 5.26 -21.70 17.14
CA PRO A 86 3.87 -21.40 16.80
C PRO A 86 3.54 -19.90 16.85
N VAL A 87 4.11 -19.18 17.82
CA VAL A 87 3.85 -17.75 17.98
C VAL A 87 4.57 -16.94 16.89
N ALA A 88 5.78 -17.34 16.49
CA ALA A 88 6.47 -16.74 15.35
C ALA A 88 5.68 -16.88 14.05
N CYS A 89 5.06 -18.04 13.79
CA CYS A 89 4.16 -18.24 12.66
C CYS A 89 2.93 -17.32 12.74
N MET A 90 2.28 -17.22 13.91
CA MET A 90 1.14 -16.34 14.10
C MET A 90 1.46 -14.86 13.85
N ILE A 91 2.58 -14.37 14.37
CA ILE A 91 3.01 -12.98 14.13
C ILE A 91 3.24 -12.74 12.63
N THR A 92 3.91 -13.66 11.97
CA THR A 92 4.21 -13.56 10.54
C THR A 92 2.92 -13.51 9.70
N LEU A 93 1.94 -14.37 10.01
CA LEU A 93 0.63 -14.36 9.36
C LEU A 93 -0.15 -13.08 9.64
N THR A 94 -0.13 -12.58 10.88
CA THR A 94 -0.77 -11.31 11.23
C THR A 94 -0.16 -10.16 10.44
N VAL A 95 1.17 -10.07 10.36
CA VAL A 95 1.84 -9.03 9.57
C VAL A 95 1.50 -9.16 8.09
N PHE A 96 1.45 -10.38 7.54
CA PHE A 96 1.02 -10.62 6.16
C PHE A 96 -0.42 -10.14 5.90
N ALA A 97 -1.35 -10.48 6.79
CA ALA A 97 -2.75 -10.06 6.69
C ALA A 97 -2.88 -8.53 6.78
N SER A 98 -2.25 -7.90 7.79
CA SER A 98 -2.24 -6.45 7.94
C SER A 98 -1.61 -5.75 6.73
N ALA A 99 -0.50 -6.25 6.21
CA ALA A 99 0.17 -5.68 5.05
C ALA A 99 -0.66 -5.78 3.77
N THR A 100 -1.44 -6.86 3.62
CA THR A 100 -2.38 -7.03 2.51
C THR A 100 -3.57 -6.06 2.61
N LEU A 101 -4.00 -5.73 3.82
CA LEU A 101 -5.08 -4.77 4.09
C LEU A 101 -4.63 -3.30 4.04
N SER A 102 -3.33 -3.03 4.16
CA SER A 102 -2.76 -1.67 4.20
C SER A 102 -3.20 -0.74 3.07
N PRO A 103 -3.33 -1.17 1.79
CA PRO A 103 -3.81 -0.29 0.72
C PRO A 103 -5.24 0.19 0.94
N TYR A 104 -6.11 -0.67 1.48
CA TYR A 104 -7.49 -0.31 1.78
C TYR A 104 -7.55 0.67 2.95
N LEU A 105 -6.71 0.48 3.96
CA LEU A 105 -6.58 1.43 5.06
C LEU A 105 -6.08 2.80 4.56
N SER A 106 -5.09 2.82 3.66
CA SER A 106 -4.59 4.05 3.03
C SER A 106 -5.70 4.78 2.30
N GLN A 107 -6.50 4.07 1.50
CA GLN A 107 -7.63 4.65 0.79
C GLN A 107 -8.67 5.23 1.76
N SER A 108 -9.01 4.51 2.83
CA SER A 108 -9.94 5.02 3.85
C SER A 108 -9.44 6.30 4.54
N LEU A 109 -8.13 6.42 4.77
CA LEU A 109 -7.53 7.63 5.35
C LEU A 109 -7.58 8.83 4.40
N GLU A 110 -7.54 8.62 3.08
CA GLU A 110 -7.67 9.71 2.10
C GLU A 110 -9.07 10.34 2.08
N TYR A 111 -10.11 9.57 2.44
CA TYR A 111 -11.48 10.07 2.52
C TYR A 111 -11.87 10.56 3.92
N TYR A 112 -11.04 10.28 4.94
CA TYR A 112 -11.30 10.67 6.32
C TYR A 112 -10.42 11.85 6.73
N PHE A 113 -11.03 13.02 6.84
CA PHE A 113 -10.37 14.23 7.34
C PHE A 113 -10.80 14.45 8.80
N PRO A 114 -9.90 14.34 9.78
CA PRO A 114 -10.21 14.74 11.14
C PRO A 114 -10.50 16.25 11.14
N PRO A 115 -11.42 16.71 12.01
CA PRO A 115 -11.85 18.10 12.03
C PRO A 115 -10.67 19.04 12.36
N SER A 116 -10.55 20.13 11.61
CA SER A 116 -9.45 21.09 11.68
C SER A 116 -9.43 21.85 13.01
N THR A 117 -8.23 22.10 13.57
CA THR A 117 -8.03 22.80 14.85
C THR A 117 -8.57 24.23 14.90
N SER A 118 -8.95 24.81 13.76
CA SER A 118 -9.49 26.17 13.63
C SER A 118 -10.96 26.32 14.04
N ASP A 119 -11.72 25.22 14.14
CA ASP A 119 -13.16 25.24 14.49
C ASP A 119 -13.44 24.74 15.92
N PHE A 120 -12.41 24.58 16.76
CA PHE A 120 -12.53 23.94 18.07
C PHE A 120 -12.63 24.92 19.24
N ASP A 121 -13.71 24.79 20.00
CA ASP A 121 -13.86 25.39 21.33
C ASP A 121 -13.31 24.42 22.40
N PHE A 122 -12.09 24.69 22.87
CA PHE A 122 -11.41 23.88 23.90
C PHE A 122 -12.10 23.93 25.28
N SER A 123 -13.16 24.72 25.45
CA SER A 123 -13.94 24.76 26.70
C SER A 123 -14.84 23.53 26.89
N ASN A 124 -15.16 22.79 25.83
CA ASN A 124 -16.08 21.67 25.88
C ASN A 124 -15.33 20.31 25.97
N ILE A 125 -15.34 19.71 27.16
CA ILE A 125 -14.58 18.48 27.47
C ILE A 125 -14.94 17.31 26.53
N ALA A 126 -16.21 17.18 26.15
CA ALA A 126 -16.66 16.11 25.26
C ALA A 126 -16.07 16.24 23.84
N VAL A 127 -16.00 17.47 23.33
CA VAL A 127 -15.48 17.79 22.00
C VAL A 127 -13.96 17.62 21.96
N THR A 128 -13.25 18.01 23.02
CA THR A 128 -11.80 17.78 23.16
C THR A 128 -11.46 16.29 23.22
N LEU A 129 -12.26 15.48 23.91
CA LEU A 129 -12.05 14.03 24.00
C LEU A 129 -12.25 13.35 22.63
N GLN A 130 -13.27 13.76 21.88
CA GLN A 130 -13.51 13.26 20.52
C GLN A 130 -12.34 13.62 19.59
N TRP A 131 -11.89 14.87 19.60
CA TRP A 131 -10.73 15.30 18.81
C TRP A 131 -9.47 14.50 19.14
N ALA A 132 -9.17 14.33 20.43
CA ALA A 132 -8.01 13.58 20.87
C ALA A 132 -8.07 12.12 20.41
N PHE A 133 -9.24 11.49 20.51
CA PHE A 133 -9.45 10.11 20.06
C PHE A 133 -9.28 9.97 18.54
N GLU A 134 -9.96 10.80 17.76
CA GLU A 134 -9.89 10.78 16.29
C GLU A 134 -8.47 11.02 15.79
N HIS A 135 -7.76 12.00 16.36
CA HIS A 135 -6.38 12.29 15.99
C HIS A 135 -5.43 11.15 16.37
N THR A 136 -5.65 10.50 17.52
CA THR A 136 -4.86 9.33 17.95
C THR A 136 -5.07 8.15 17.02
N VAL A 137 -6.31 7.83 16.67
CA VAL A 137 -6.64 6.74 15.73
C VAL A 137 -6.04 7.03 14.35
N HIS A 138 -6.14 8.25 13.86
CA HIS A 138 -5.55 8.65 12.58
C HIS A 138 -4.02 8.57 12.61
N ALA A 139 -3.38 8.95 13.72
CA ALA A 139 -1.93 8.81 13.89
C ALA A 139 -1.47 7.34 13.89
N ILE A 140 -2.19 6.46 14.59
CA ILE A 140 -1.89 5.01 14.58
C ILE A 140 -2.10 4.43 13.19
N ALA A 141 -3.22 4.75 12.54
CA ALA A 141 -3.54 4.23 11.21
C ALA A 141 -2.52 4.71 10.16
N SER A 142 -2.12 5.98 10.20
CA SER A 142 -1.11 6.52 9.29
C SER A 142 0.28 5.90 9.55
N ALA A 143 0.66 5.67 10.80
CA ALA A 143 1.88 4.93 11.13
C ALA A 143 1.84 3.48 10.62
N MET A 144 0.70 2.79 10.77
CA MET A 144 0.52 1.45 10.21
C MET A 144 0.63 1.45 8.69
N VAL A 145 -0.02 2.41 8.01
CA VAL A 145 0.11 2.55 6.56
C VAL A 145 1.56 2.81 6.20
N PHE A 146 2.26 3.73 6.85
CA PHE A 146 3.67 4.00 6.57
C PHE A 146 4.55 2.74 6.68
N CYS A 147 4.41 1.98 7.77
CA CYS A 147 5.16 0.75 7.99
C CYS A 147 4.82 -0.35 6.99
N LEU A 148 3.57 -0.42 6.52
CA LEU A 148 3.11 -1.52 5.66
C LEU A 148 3.06 -1.16 4.18
N ASN A 149 3.16 0.14 3.82
CA ASN A 149 3.05 0.64 2.45
C ASN A 149 4.11 0.01 1.55
N GLY A 150 5.33 -0.19 2.08
CA GLY A 150 6.41 -0.85 1.35
C GLY A 150 6.04 -2.23 0.81
N PHE A 151 5.28 -3.02 1.59
CA PHE A 151 4.80 -4.36 1.20
C PHE A 151 3.46 -4.32 0.46
N GLY A 152 2.53 -3.48 0.92
CA GLY A 152 1.16 -3.39 0.43
C GLY A 152 1.01 -2.69 -0.92
N ALA A 153 1.85 -1.68 -1.20
CA ALA A 153 1.76 -0.88 -2.42
C ALA A 153 2.11 -1.67 -3.68
N GLN A 154 2.96 -2.70 -3.57
CA GLN A 154 3.26 -3.59 -4.69
C GLN A 154 2.24 -4.72 -4.79
N ARG A 155 1.33 -4.61 -5.77
CA ARG A 155 0.24 -5.56 -6.04
C ARG A 155 0.39 -6.23 -7.42
N PRO A 156 1.48 -7.00 -7.65
CA PRO A 156 1.77 -7.59 -8.97
C PRO A 156 0.64 -8.52 -9.47
N THR A 157 -0.13 -9.12 -8.56
CA THR A 157 -1.28 -9.96 -8.92
C THR A 157 -2.42 -9.14 -9.53
N ASN A 158 -2.70 -7.95 -8.99
CA ASN A 158 -3.73 -7.07 -9.56
C ASN A 158 -3.31 -6.56 -10.93
N GLU A 159 -2.04 -6.16 -11.06
CA GLU A 159 -1.48 -5.75 -12.36
C GLU A 159 -1.67 -6.86 -13.39
N LEU A 160 -1.29 -8.09 -13.04
CA LEU A 160 -1.36 -9.23 -13.94
C LEU A 160 -2.80 -9.61 -14.33
N VAL A 161 -3.73 -9.63 -13.36
CA VAL A 161 -5.15 -9.94 -13.59
C VAL A 161 -5.81 -8.89 -14.49
N ASN A 162 -5.43 -7.62 -14.34
CA ASN A 162 -5.92 -6.52 -15.17
C ASN A 162 -5.19 -6.40 -16.51
N GLY A 163 -4.23 -7.29 -16.81
CA GLY A 163 -3.42 -7.24 -18.03
C GLY A 163 -2.42 -6.08 -18.09
N MET A 164 -2.15 -5.44 -16.96
CA MET A 164 -1.23 -4.33 -16.81
C MET A 164 0.23 -4.82 -16.69
N LEU A 165 1.15 -3.95 -17.09
CA LEU A 165 2.58 -4.26 -17.15
C LEU A 165 3.23 -4.14 -15.77
N VAL A 166 3.79 -5.25 -15.28
CA VAL A 166 4.79 -5.24 -14.21
C VAL A 166 6.14 -4.84 -14.82
N SER A 167 6.51 -3.58 -14.62
CA SER A 167 7.78 -3.04 -15.12
C SER A 167 8.97 -3.65 -14.38
N TRP A 168 10.13 -3.74 -15.04
CA TRP A 168 11.38 -4.12 -14.38
C TRP A 168 11.78 -3.13 -13.27
N GLY A 169 11.41 -1.85 -13.41
CA GLY A 169 11.57 -0.85 -12.35
C GLY A 169 10.79 -1.22 -11.09
N THR A 170 9.57 -1.75 -11.24
CA THR A 170 8.77 -2.25 -10.11
C THR A 170 9.44 -3.42 -9.42
N VAL A 171 9.99 -4.37 -10.19
CA VAL A 171 10.73 -5.52 -9.65
C VAL A 171 11.97 -5.05 -8.87
N PHE A 172 12.79 -4.18 -9.46
CA PHE A 172 14.00 -3.67 -8.82
C PHE A 172 13.68 -2.84 -7.57
N LYS A 173 12.67 -1.96 -7.65
CA LYS A 173 12.17 -1.22 -6.48
C LYS A 173 11.75 -2.17 -5.37
N GLY A 174 11.01 -3.23 -5.70
CA GLY A 174 10.58 -4.24 -4.73
C GLY A 174 11.76 -4.98 -4.10
N PHE A 175 12.76 -5.34 -4.90
CA PHE A 175 13.99 -5.96 -4.41
C PHE A 175 14.72 -5.08 -3.41
N ILE A 176 14.89 -3.78 -3.69
CA ILE A 176 15.57 -2.86 -2.77
C ILE A 176 14.72 -2.59 -1.52
N THR A 177 13.45 -2.23 -1.67
CA THR A 177 12.62 -1.84 -0.54
C THR A 177 12.25 -3.05 0.33
N ILE A 178 11.58 -4.05 -0.24
CA ILE A 178 11.07 -5.20 0.50
C ILE A 178 12.21 -6.20 0.75
N GLY A 179 12.93 -6.55 -0.31
CA GLY A 179 13.98 -7.57 -0.26
C GLY A 179 15.16 -7.16 0.61
N PHE A 180 15.68 -5.94 0.47
CA PHE A 180 16.88 -5.51 1.19
C PHE A 180 16.56 -4.71 2.46
N ILE A 181 15.82 -3.60 2.35
CA ILE A 181 15.59 -2.70 3.49
C ILE A 181 14.73 -3.38 4.56
N TRP A 182 13.54 -3.87 4.21
CA TRP A 182 12.61 -4.47 5.18
C TRP A 182 13.09 -5.82 5.71
N SER A 183 13.54 -6.71 4.83
CA SER A 183 14.07 -8.01 5.28
C SER A 183 15.36 -7.84 6.09
N GLY A 184 16.24 -6.93 5.67
CA GLY A 184 17.48 -6.62 6.39
C GLY A 184 17.20 -6.04 7.77
N SER A 185 16.26 -5.09 7.89
CA SER A 185 15.89 -4.54 9.21
C SER A 185 15.22 -5.58 10.12
N ALA A 186 14.39 -6.48 9.60
CA ALA A 186 13.85 -7.60 10.38
C ALA A 186 14.96 -8.53 10.91
N LEU A 187 15.92 -8.91 10.06
CA LEU A 187 17.05 -9.77 10.47
C LEU A 187 18.00 -9.06 11.43
N LEU A 188 18.25 -7.76 11.26
CA LEU A 188 19.06 -6.97 12.19
C LEU A 188 18.42 -6.92 13.57
N LEU A 189 17.10 -6.73 13.65
CA LEU A 189 16.35 -6.78 14.91
C LEU A 189 16.47 -8.15 15.57
N GLY A 190 16.25 -9.24 14.82
CA GLY A 190 16.42 -10.60 15.34
C GLY A 190 17.85 -10.84 15.85
N SER A 191 18.86 -10.39 15.10
CA SER A 191 20.27 -10.50 15.49
C SER A 191 20.60 -9.71 16.75
N PHE A 192 20.04 -8.51 16.90
CA PHE A 192 20.21 -7.68 18.09
C PHE A 192 19.62 -8.34 19.35
N VAL A 193 18.44 -8.93 19.21
CA VAL A 193 17.78 -9.67 20.31
C VAL A 193 18.63 -10.87 20.74
N LEU A 194 19.18 -11.64 19.79
CA LEU A 194 20.10 -12.75 20.11
C LEU A 194 21.33 -12.28 20.88
N LYS A 195 21.98 -11.19 20.45
CA LYS A 195 23.16 -10.64 21.15
C LYS A 195 22.87 -10.28 22.60
N LYS A 196 21.70 -9.69 22.88
CA LYS A 196 21.31 -9.35 24.26
C LYS A 196 21.03 -10.57 25.11
N ARG A 197 20.50 -11.66 24.55
CA ARG A 197 20.28 -12.92 25.29
C ARG A 197 21.58 -13.62 25.68
N GLN A 198 22.61 -13.58 24.82
CA GLN A 198 23.90 -14.21 25.09
C GLN A 198 24.63 -13.54 26.27
N LEU A 199 24.45 -12.23 26.50
CA LEU A 199 25.04 -11.51 27.63
C LEU A 199 24.44 -11.92 28.99
N ALA A 200 23.18 -12.37 29.03
CA ALA A 200 22.53 -12.79 30.28
C ALA A 200 22.97 -14.20 30.75
N ILE A 201 23.58 -15.00 29.87
CA ILE A 201 24.05 -16.35 30.20
C ILE A 201 25.48 -16.34 30.77
N TYR A 202 26.19 -15.21 30.70
CA TYR A 202 27.55 -15.04 31.24
C TYR A 202 27.58 -13.97 32.34
N SER A 203 26.84 -14.21 33.44
CA SER A 203 27.05 -13.52 34.72
C SER A 203 26.75 -14.49 35.85
N GLY A 204 27.53 -15.58 35.87
CA GLY A 204 27.39 -16.64 36.86
C GLY A 204 28.63 -17.53 36.88
N LYS A 205 29.71 -17.03 37.48
CA LYS A 205 30.59 -17.69 38.48
C LYS A 205 32.02 -17.16 38.42
N GLY A 206 32.53 -16.85 39.61
CA GLY A 206 33.83 -16.29 39.92
C GLY A 206 33.69 -15.43 41.16
#